data_AF-A0A3A8P0F0-F1
#
_entry.id   AF-A0A3A8P0F0-F1
#
_cell.length_a   1.000
_cell.length_b   1.000
_cell.length_c   1.000
_cell.angle_alpha   90.00
_cell.angle_beta   90.00
_cell.angle_gamma   90.00
#
_symmetry.space_group_name_H-M   'P 1'
#
loop_
_entity.id
_entity.type
_entity.pdbx_description
1 polymer ?
#
loop_
_entity_poly.entity_id
_entity_poly.type
_entity_poly.pdbx_seq_one_letter_code
_entity_poly.pdbx_strand_id
1 'polypeptide(L)'
;PWGRVLSAGIGAAQGLMEGRGVRGALAGAVGGLIPGAGGRLASSLLRGDGADDDASLDALADMTDALQVPPAVALPLGAGLAARVVSRQAVPLGTARGAAAQRVLHARTQRLERYLMQVARRVPGSVGRRLRVLRAIAWLAARNLNRREPGEALGALPRVVRGASRRVLTRVARAPGFGVVAPRVAAQRVRARQQLLRRIPVSAVSAVRLRPARA
;
A
#
# COMPACT_ATOMS: atom_id res chain seq x y z
N PRO A 1 -1.65 -28.00 -12.06
CA PRO A 1 -1.23 -26.98 -11.06
C PRO A 1 -0.62 -25.70 -11.65
N TRP A 2 0.08 -25.77 -12.79
CA TRP A 2 0.76 -24.63 -13.42
C TRP A 2 -0.15 -23.72 -14.29
N GLY A 3 -1.24 -24.25 -14.85
CA GLY A 3 -2.17 -23.48 -15.68
C GLY A 3 -2.97 -22.39 -14.93
N ARG A 4 -3.11 -22.48 -13.61
CA ARG A 4 -3.87 -21.50 -12.79
C ARG A 4 -3.05 -20.29 -12.33
N VAL A 5 -1.72 -20.42 -12.32
CA VAL A 5 -0.80 -19.31 -12.07
C VAL A 5 -0.67 -18.44 -13.32
N LEU A 6 -0.70 -19.08 -14.49
CA LEU A 6 -0.75 -18.39 -15.79
C LEU A 6 -2.05 -17.61 -15.97
N SER A 7 -3.22 -18.15 -15.59
CA SER A 7 -4.49 -17.43 -15.71
C SER A 7 -4.61 -16.23 -14.75
N ALA A 8 -4.04 -16.31 -13.54
CA ALA A 8 -3.97 -15.18 -12.61
C ALA A 8 -3.03 -14.06 -13.12
N GLY A 9 -1.93 -14.43 -13.79
CA GLY A 9 -1.05 -13.48 -14.46
C GLY A 9 -1.68 -12.82 -15.69
N ILE A 10 -2.42 -13.58 -16.50
CA ILE A 10 -3.11 -13.10 -17.70
C ILE A 10 -4.30 -12.20 -17.34
N GLY A 11 -5.09 -12.54 -16.31
CA GLY A 11 -6.20 -11.69 -15.84
C GLY A 11 -5.73 -10.36 -15.23
N ALA A 12 -4.58 -10.36 -14.55
CA ALA A 12 -3.94 -9.14 -14.07
C ALA A 12 -3.38 -8.27 -15.21
N ALA A 13 -2.86 -8.89 -16.27
CA ALA A 13 -2.40 -8.20 -17.47
C ALA A 13 -3.54 -7.64 -18.33
N GLN A 14 -4.63 -8.40 -18.53
CA GLN A 14 -5.83 -7.94 -19.25
C GLN A 14 -6.55 -6.81 -18.52
N GLY A 15 -6.69 -6.88 -17.19
CA GLY A 15 -7.25 -5.78 -16.39
C GLY A 15 -6.42 -4.49 -16.40
N LEU A 16 -5.11 -4.60 -16.65
CA LEU A 16 -4.21 -3.46 -16.87
C LEU A 16 -4.29 -2.91 -18.31
N MET A 17 -4.49 -3.78 -19.31
CA MET A 17 -4.64 -3.38 -20.72
C MET A 17 -6.00 -2.72 -21.02
N GLU A 18 -7.09 -3.15 -20.36
CA GLU A 18 -8.44 -2.60 -20.56
C GLU A 18 -8.71 -1.28 -19.80
N GLY A 19 -7.71 -0.69 -19.15
CA GLY A 19 -7.86 0.60 -18.46
C GLY A 19 -8.69 0.56 -17.16
N ARG A 20 -9.06 -0.62 -16.65
CA ARG A 20 -9.84 -0.81 -15.40
C ARG A 20 -9.00 -0.68 -14.12
N GLY A 21 -7.68 -0.53 -14.24
CA GLY A 21 -6.75 -0.23 -13.13
C GLY A 21 -6.57 -1.39 -12.13
N VAL A 22 -5.82 -1.12 -11.05
CA VAL A 22 -5.43 -2.08 -9.99
C VAL A 22 -6.62 -2.84 -9.39
N ARG A 23 -7.81 -2.25 -9.40
CA ARG A 23 -9.05 -2.86 -8.90
C ARG A 23 -9.56 -4.00 -9.81
N GLY A 24 -9.40 -3.89 -11.13
CA GLY A 24 -9.70 -4.95 -12.10
C GLY A 24 -8.66 -6.07 -12.08
N ALA A 25 -7.39 -5.71 -11.96
CA ALA A 25 -6.29 -6.68 -11.81
C ALA A 25 -6.42 -7.50 -10.51
N LEU A 26 -6.90 -6.89 -9.43
CA LEU A 26 -7.17 -7.58 -8.17
C LEU A 26 -8.46 -8.40 -8.18
N ALA A 27 -9.51 -7.99 -8.89
CA ALA A 27 -10.71 -8.82 -9.04
C ALA A 27 -10.38 -10.15 -9.76
N GLY A 28 -9.50 -10.12 -10.76
CA GLY A 28 -9.03 -11.33 -11.45
C GLY A 28 -8.01 -12.15 -10.65
N ALA A 29 -7.10 -11.51 -9.91
CA ALA A 29 -6.06 -12.22 -9.15
C ALA A 29 -6.56 -12.76 -7.79
N VAL A 30 -7.51 -12.09 -7.13
CA VAL A 30 -8.02 -12.46 -5.80
C VAL A 30 -9.09 -13.55 -5.88
N GLY A 31 -9.77 -13.70 -7.02
CA GLY A 31 -10.73 -14.79 -7.25
C GLY A 31 -10.09 -16.19 -7.29
N GLY A 32 -8.77 -16.29 -7.48
CA GLY A 32 -8.10 -17.58 -7.77
C GLY A 32 -7.04 -18.06 -6.80
N LEU A 33 -6.53 -17.26 -5.84
CA LEU A 33 -5.21 -17.56 -5.26
C LEU A 33 -5.07 -17.89 -3.77
N ILE A 34 -6.04 -17.74 -2.86
CA ILE A 34 -5.77 -18.11 -1.43
C ILE A 34 -7.02 -18.53 -0.63
N PRO A 35 -7.23 -19.83 -0.33
CA PRO A 35 -8.15 -20.25 0.72
C PRO A 35 -7.57 -19.94 2.12
N GLY A 36 -8.40 -19.40 3.03
CA GLY A 36 -8.19 -19.47 4.48
C GLY A 36 -7.61 -18.24 5.19
N ALA A 37 -6.62 -17.52 4.62
CA ALA A 37 -5.99 -16.37 5.29
C ALA A 37 -5.86 -15.10 4.42
N GLY A 38 -5.66 -15.25 3.10
CA GLY A 38 -5.56 -14.14 2.16
C GLY A 38 -6.84 -13.32 2.07
N GLY A 39 -8.02 -13.95 2.22
CA GLY A 39 -9.31 -13.27 2.15
C GLY A 39 -9.55 -12.23 3.24
N ARG A 40 -9.01 -12.40 4.46
CA ARG A 40 -9.23 -11.44 5.58
C ARG A 40 -8.30 -10.23 5.49
N LEU A 41 -7.04 -10.45 5.11
CA LEU A 41 -6.07 -9.38 4.86
C LEU A 41 -6.42 -8.62 3.58
N ALA A 42 -6.80 -9.32 2.50
CA ALA A 42 -7.36 -8.70 1.31
C ALA A 42 -8.62 -7.92 1.63
N SER A 43 -9.53 -8.43 2.46
CA SER A 43 -10.71 -7.68 2.93
C SER A 43 -10.34 -6.43 3.74
N SER A 44 -9.25 -6.43 4.52
CA SER A 44 -8.78 -5.22 5.23
C SER A 44 -8.12 -4.20 4.29
N LEU A 45 -7.37 -4.68 3.29
CA LEU A 45 -6.73 -3.88 2.24
C LEU A 45 -7.76 -3.29 1.26
N LEU A 46 -8.85 -4.03 1.03
CA LEU A 46 -9.96 -3.69 0.12
C LEU A 46 -11.07 -2.89 0.82
N ARG A 47 -11.30 -3.03 2.14
CA ARG A 47 -12.34 -2.26 2.88
C ARG A 47 -12.06 -0.77 2.95
N GLY A 48 -10.83 -0.33 2.72
CA GLY A 48 -10.58 1.07 2.38
C GLY A 48 -10.80 2.10 3.50
N ASP A 49 -11.00 1.69 4.76
CA ASP A 49 -11.14 2.63 5.89
C ASP A 49 -9.85 3.40 6.21
N GLY A 50 -8.69 2.98 5.72
CA GLY A 50 -7.44 3.76 5.79
C GLY A 50 -6.81 3.90 7.16
N ALA A 51 -7.36 3.24 8.18
CA ALA A 51 -6.91 3.36 9.56
C ALA A 51 -5.44 2.93 9.76
N ASP A 52 -4.85 2.12 8.86
CA ASP A 52 -3.45 1.71 8.95
C ASP A 52 -2.87 1.27 7.60
N ASP A 53 -3.00 2.11 6.57
CA ASP A 53 -2.38 1.86 5.25
C ASP A 53 -0.83 1.76 5.36
N ASP A 54 -0.21 2.37 6.39
CA ASP A 54 1.22 2.23 6.72
C ASP A 54 1.57 0.85 7.29
N ALA A 55 0.79 0.35 8.27
CA ALA A 55 0.97 -1.01 8.80
C ALA A 55 0.70 -2.07 7.73
N SER A 56 -0.22 -1.77 6.80
CA SER A 56 -0.53 -2.60 5.64
C SER A 56 0.67 -2.72 4.68
N LEU A 57 1.39 -1.62 4.43
CA LEU A 57 2.62 -1.63 3.63
C LEU A 57 3.73 -2.46 4.30
N ASP A 58 3.87 -2.35 5.62
CA ASP A 58 4.85 -3.12 6.38
C ASP A 58 4.54 -4.61 6.39
N ALA A 59 3.26 -4.96 6.62
CA ALA A 59 2.79 -6.33 6.54
C ALA A 59 3.00 -6.92 5.15
N LEU A 60 2.73 -6.16 4.09
CA LEU A 60 2.97 -6.59 2.71
C LEU A 60 4.46 -6.84 2.45
N ALA A 61 5.34 -5.98 2.98
CA ALA A 61 6.78 -6.16 2.86
C ALA A 61 7.26 -7.45 3.55
N ASP A 62 6.78 -7.70 4.78
CA ASP A 62 7.14 -8.89 5.53
C ASP A 62 6.56 -10.17 4.90
N MET A 63 5.34 -10.14 4.38
CA MET A 63 4.75 -11.28 3.65
C MET A 63 5.51 -11.57 2.34
N THR A 64 6.02 -10.54 1.68
CA THR A 64 6.82 -10.71 0.46
C THR A 64 8.19 -11.30 0.75
N ASP A 65 8.89 -10.80 1.78
CA ASP A 65 10.18 -11.38 2.20
C ASP A 65 10.02 -12.79 2.79
N ALA A 66 8.85 -13.11 3.36
CA ALA A 66 8.48 -14.46 3.79
C ALA A 66 7.98 -15.37 2.64
N LEU A 67 8.06 -14.91 1.37
CA LEU A 67 7.65 -15.64 0.17
C LEU A 67 6.16 -16.02 0.12
N GLN A 68 5.31 -15.37 0.92
CA GLN A 68 3.86 -15.62 0.93
C GLN A 68 3.11 -14.84 -0.15
N VAL A 69 3.68 -13.73 -0.62
CA VAL A 69 3.12 -12.92 -1.71
C VAL A 69 4.13 -12.81 -2.84
N PRO A 70 3.74 -13.13 -4.09
CA PRO A 70 4.62 -13.00 -5.23
C PRO A 70 5.09 -11.55 -5.47
N PRO A 71 6.38 -11.34 -5.82
CA PRO A 71 6.95 -10.04 -6.19
C PRO A 71 6.13 -9.25 -7.22
N ALA A 72 5.60 -9.92 -8.24
CA ALA A 72 4.81 -9.31 -9.31
C ALA A 72 3.51 -8.69 -8.84
N VAL A 73 2.94 -9.19 -7.74
CA VAL A 73 1.70 -8.68 -7.13
C VAL A 73 2.00 -7.67 -6.03
N ALA A 74 3.03 -7.93 -5.23
CA ALA A 74 3.35 -7.11 -4.07
C ALA A 74 3.77 -5.68 -4.43
N LEU A 75 4.59 -5.49 -5.48
CA LEU A 75 5.09 -4.16 -5.86
C LEU A 75 4.00 -3.20 -6.35
N PRO A 76 3.13 -3.59 -7.30
CA PRO A 76 2.00 -2.75 -7.72
C PRO A 76 1.06 -2.44 -6.57
N LEU A 77 0.75 -3.44 -5.73
CA LEU A 77 -0.07 -3.26 -4.53
C LEU A 77 0.53 -2.24 -3.56
N GLY A 78 1.83 -2.37 -3.27
CA GLY A 78 2.53 -1.44 -2.39
C GLY A 78 2.60 -0.03 -2.95
N ALA A 79 2.81 0.13 -4.26
CA ALA A 79 2.76 1.45 -4.89
C ALA A 79 1.37 2.09 -4.77
N GLY A 80 0.30 1.30 -4.96
CA GLY A 80 -1.08 1.76 -4.80
C GLY A 80 -1.42 2.15 -3.36
N LEU A 81 -0.99 1.35 -2.38
CA LEU A 81 -1.16 1.65 -0.94
C LEU A 81 -0.41 2.92 -0.55
N ALA A 82 0.86 3.04 -0.94
CA ALA A 82 1.66 4.24 -0.70
C ALA A 82 1.04 5.49 -1.33
N ALA A 83 0.51 5.37 -2.56
CA ALA A 83 -0.19 6.48 -3.22
C ALA A 83 -1.46 6.87 -2.46
N ARG A 84 -2.24 5.91 -1.95
CA ARG A 84 -3.42 6.17 -1.14
C ARG A 84 -3.09 6.85 0.19
N VAL A 85 -2.05 6.38 0.90
CA VAL A 85 -1.56 7.02 2.15
C VAL A 85 -1.35 8.51 1.93
N VAL A 86 -0.59 8.87 0.89
CA VAL A 86 -0.24 10.25 0.59
C VAL A 86 -1.46 11.05 0.10
N SER A 87 -2.25 10.47 -0.81
CA SER A 87 -3.44 11.14 -1.34
C SER A 87 -4.46 11.43 -0.26
N ARG A 88 -4.66 10.55 0.73
CA ARG A 88 -5.58 10.80 1.86
C ARG A 88 -5.16 12.01 2.69
N GLN A 89 -3.87 12.18 2.97
CA GLN A 89 -3.42 13.33 3.76
C GLN A 89 -3.61 14.68 3.06
N ALA A 90 -3.70 14.68 1.74
CA ALA A 90 -4.04 15.89 0.98
C ALA A 90 -5.56 16.15 0.90
N VAL A 91 -6.40 15.32 1.52
CA VAL A 91 -7.86 15.36 1.36
C VAL A 91 -8.52 15.37 2.74
N PRO A 92 -9.23 16.44 3.13
CA PRO A 92 -9.94 16.45 4.40
C PRO A 92 -10.95 15.30 4.49
N LEU A 93 -10.94 14.58 5.61
CA LEU A 93 -11.99 13.64 5.99
C LEU A 93 -13.29 14.43 6.16
N GLY A 94 -14.32 14.10 5.37
CA GLY A 94 -15.59 14.84 5.37
C GLY A 94 -15.81 15.76 4.16
N THR A 95 -14.83 15.89 3.25
CA THR A 95 -15.08 16.63 2.00
C THR A 95 -16.02 15.82 1.10
N ALA A 96 -17.32 16.16 1.08
CA ALA A 96 -18.26 15.65 0.08
C ALA A 96 -17.79 16.12 -1.31
N ARG A 97 -17.16 15.21 -2.06
CA ARG A 97 -16.67 15.51 -3.40
C ARG A 97 -17.67 15.05 -4.44
N GLY A 98 -18.11 15.96 -5.29
CA GLY A 98 -18.83 15.61 -6.50
C GLY A 98 -18.01 14.67 -7.41
N ALA A 99 -18.68 13.95 -8.30
CA ALA A 99 -18.10 12.92 -9.15
C ALA A 99 -16.87 13.42 -9.96
N ALA A 100 -16.89 14.67 -10.42
CA ALA A 100 -15.77 15.29 -11.13
C ALA A 100 -14.50 15.42 -10.25
N ALA A 101 -14.65 15.87 -9.00
CA ALA A 101 -13.55 15.98 -8.06
C ALA A 101 -12.99 14.61 -7.65
N GLN A 102 -13.86 13.58 -7.57
CA GLN A 102 -13.44 12.19 -7.35
C GLN A 102 -12.63 11.64 -8.53
N ARG A 103 -13.05 11.90 -9.78
CA ARG A 103 -12.31 11.52 -10.99
C ARG A 103 -10.93 12.16 -11.04
N VAL A 104 -10.81 13.45 -10.73
CA VAL A 104 -9.53 14.16 -10.67
C VAL A 104 -8.61 13.57 -9.59
N LEU A 105 -9.15 13.25 -8.40
CA LEU A 105 -8.38 12.60 -7.35
C LEU A 105 -7.90 11.20 -7.75
N HIS A 106 -8.76 10.42 -8.40
CA HIS A 106 -8.40 9.11 -8.94
C HIS A 106 -7.28 9.21 -9.96
N ALA A 107 -7.40 10.11 -10.94
CA ALA A 107 -6.35 10.33 -11.94
C ALA A 107 -5.02 10.77 -11.29
N ARG A 108 -5.06 11.64 -10.28
CA ARG A 108 -3.86 12.06 -9.52
C ARG A 108 -3.24 10.91 -8.74
N THR A 109 -4.06 10.08 -8.10
CA THR A 109 -3.60 8.91 -7.33
C THR A 109 -2.97 7.87 -8.27
N GLN A 110 -3.54 7.62 -9.44
CA GLN A 110 -2.93 6.74 -10.45
C GLN A 110 -1.60 7.27 -10.98
N ARG A 111 -1.48 8.59 -11.20
CA ARG A 111 -0.19 9.20 -11.59
C ARG A 111 0.85 9.02 -10.49
N LEU A 112 0.46 9.20 -9.23
CA LEU A 112 1.32 8.99 -8.07
C LEU A 112 1.76 7.53 -7.96
N GLU A 113 0.85 6.58 -8.13
CA GLU A 113 1.15 5.16 -8.13
C GLU A 113 2.19 4.79 -9.19
N ARG A 114 2.00 5.23 -10.44
CA ARG A 114 2.96 5.00 -11.53
C ARG A 114 4.33 5.60 -11.22
N TYR A 115 4.34 6.81 -10.66
CA TYR A 115 5.58 7.46 -10.22
C TYR A 115 6.29 6.66 -9.12
N LEU A 116 5.56 6.24 -8.08
CA LEU A 116 6.12 5.44 -6.98
C LEU A 116 6.61 4.07 -7.47
N MET A 117 5.91 3.46 -8.42
CA MET A 117 6.37 2.23 -9.07
C MET A 117 7.68 2.44 -9.83
N GLN A 118 7.85 3.55 -10.56
CA GLN A 118 9.12 3.89 -11.19
C GLN A 118 10.23 4.14 -10.16
N VAL A 119 9.92 4.83 -9.05
CA VAL A 119 10.87 5.05 -7.95
C VAL A 119 11.31 3.73 -7.33
N ALA A 120 10.38 2.82 -7.06
CA ALA A 120 10.68 1.52 -6.46
C ALA A 120 11.57 0.66 -7.36
N ARG A 121 11.44 0.76 -8.69
CA ARG A 121 12.33 0.07 -9.65
C ARG A 121 13.78 0.55 -9.58
N ARG A 122 14.03 1.78 -9.12
CA ARG A 122 15.40 2.32 -8.93
C ARG A 122 16.06 1.85 -7.65
N VAL A 123 15.31 1.22 -6.74
CA VAL A 123 15.85 0.72 -5.47
C VAL A 123 16.38 -0.71 -5.70
N PRO A 124 17.70 -0.94 -5.53
CA PRO A 124 18.26 -2.28 -5.68
C PRO A 124 17.86 -3.19 -4.52
N GLY A 125 17.87 -4.51 -4.73
CA GLY A 125 17.59 -5.52 -3.70
C GLY A 125 16.17 -6.10 -3.73
N SER A 126 15.76 -6.72 -2.62
CA SER A 126 14.51 -7.48 -2.51
C SER A 126 13.26 -6.61 -2.67
N VAL A 127 12.14 -7.24 -3.04
CA VAL A 127 10.86 -6.54 -3.12
C VAL A 127 10.41 -6.02 -1.75
N GLY A 128 10.64 -6.76 -0.65
CA GLY A 128 10.35 -6.24 0.70
C GLY A 128 11.14 -4.97 1.01
N ARG A 129 12.41 -4.87 0.60
CA ARG A 129 13.19 -3.62 0.72
C ARG A 129 12.55 -2.48 -0.06
N ARG A 130 12.15 -2.72 -1.32
CA ARG A 130 11.47 -1.73 -2.16
C ARG A 130 10.17 -1.24 -1.51
N LEU A 131 9.39 -2.15 -0.93
CA LEU A 131 8.15 -1.84 -0.22
C LEU A 131 8.40 -1.00 1.05
N ARG A 132 9.44 -1.31 1.84
CA ARG A 132 9.82 -0.49 3.00
C ARG A 132 10.34 0.89 2.60
N VAL A 133 11.02 1.01 1.46
CA VAL A 133 11.39 2.31 0.90
C VAL A 133 10.14 3.11 0.47
N LEU A 134 9.19 2.47 -0.20
CA LEU A 134 7.90 3.10 -0.54
C LEU A 134 7.15 3.56 0.71
N ARG A 135 7.12 2.74 1.76
CA ARG A 135 6.56 3.09 3.07
C ARG A 135 7.24 4.33 3.65
N ALA A 136 8.57 4.38 3.69
CA ALA A 136 9.32 5.53 4.19
C ALA A 136 9.05 6.82 3.38
N ILE A 137 8.93 6.71 2.06
CA ILE A 137 8.54 7.83 1.18
C ILE A 137 7.13 8.29 1.51
N ALA A 138 6.18 7.37 1.60
CA ALA A 138 4.78 7.67 1.90
C ALA A 138 4.63 8.35 3.26
N TRP A 139 5.28 7.82 4.29
CA TRP A 139 5.30 8.39 5.63
C TRP A 139 5.88 9.81 5.65
N LEU A 140 7.03 10.03 5.01
CA LEU A 140 7.66 11.35 4.96
C LEU A 140 6.81 12.35 4.17
N ALA A 141 6.23 11.93 3.04
CA ALA A 141 5.34 12.76 2.24
C ALA A 141 4.06 13.11 3.01
N ALA A 142 3.42 12.12 3.62
CA ALA A 142 2.25 12.29 4.49
C ALA A 142 2.54 13.28 5.62
N ARG A 143 3.65 13.11 6.35
CA ARG A 143 4.05 14.03 7.43
C ARG A 143 4.25 15.47 6.94
N ASN A 144 4.79 15.65 5.74
CA ASN A 144 4.99 16.97 5.15
C ASN A 144 3.68 17.59 4.62
N LEU A 145 2.71 16.78 4.21
CA LEU A 145 1.38 17.24 3.80
C LEU A 145 0.52 17.61 5.01
N ASN A 146 0.62 16.88 6.12
CA ASN A 146 -0.10 17.18 7.37
C ASN A 146 0.29 18.52 8.00
N ARG A 147 1.41 19.11 7.58
CA ARG A 147 1.86 20.44 8.03
C ARG A 147 1.33 21.57 7.17
N ARG A 148 0.49 21.27 6.17
CA ARG A 148 -0.04 22.22 5.20
C ARG A 148 -1.56 22.27 5.30
N GLU A 149 -2.11 23.42 4.94
CA GLU A 149 -3.54 23.56 4.77
C GLU A 149 -4.06 22.61 3.66
N PRO A 150 -5.26 22.01 3.81
CA PRO A 150 -5.74 21.00 2.87
C PRO A 150 -5.87 21.48 1.41
N GLY A 151 -6.21 22.76 1.22
CA GLY A 151 -6.27 23.38 -0.12
C GLY A 151 -4.89 23.42 -0.80
N GLU A 152 -3.85 23.74 -0.05
CA GLU A 152 -2.47 23.76 -0.56
C GLU A 152 -1.88 22.36 -0.73
N ALA A 153 -2.28 21.41 0.13
CA ALA A 153 -1.77 20.04 0.13
C ALA A 153 -2.01 19.34 -1.21
N LEU A 154 -3.19 19.55 -1.84
CA LEU A 154 -3.50 18.97 -3.15
C LEU A 154 -2.62 19.49 -4.28
N GLY A 155 -2.31 20.79 -4.29
CA GLY A 155 -1.41 21.40 -5.27
C GLY A 155 0.06 21.02 -5.04
N ALA A 156 0.45 20.90 -3.76
CA ALA A 156 1.81 20.60 -3.37
C ALA A 156 2.19 19.11 -3.51
N LEU A 157 1.20 18.19 -3.57
CA LEU A 157 1.40 16.74 -3.54
C LEU A 157 2.52 16.24 -4.49
N PRO A 158 2.57 16.59 -5.79
CA PRO A 158 3.65 16.12 -6.66
C PRO A 158 5.04 16.62 -6.25
N ARG A 159 5.15 17.85 -5.71
CA ARG A 159 6.41 18.42 -5.23
C ARG A 159 6.85 17.75 -3.93
N VAL A 160 5.92 17.55 -2.99
CA VAL A 160 6.19 16.92 -1.70
C VAL A 160 6.64 15.47 -1.86
N VAL A 161 5.95 14.68 -2.70
CA VAL A 161 6.34 13.29 -2.95
C VAL A 161 7.72 13.23 -3.60
N ARG A 162 7.99 14.04 -4.63
CA ARG A 162 9.32 14.06 -5.28
C ARG A 162 10.43 14.43 -4.29
N GLY A 163 10.20 15.41 -3.43
CA GLY A 163 11.12 15.80 -2.37
C GLY A 163 11.37 14.67 -1.36
N ALA A 164 10.30 13.99 -0.93
CA ALA A 164 10.38 12.82 -0.05
C ALA A 164 11.14 11.66 -0.70
N SER A 165 10.82 11.32 -1.96
CA SER A 165 11.52 10.29 -2.74
C SER A 165 13.01 10.58 -2.84
N ARG A 166 13.40 11.81 -3.20
CA ARG A 166 14.82 12.20 -3.26
C ARG A 166 15.52 12.00 -1.92
N ARG A 167 14.94 12.52 -0.82
CA ARG A 167 15.54 12.41 0.52
C ARG A 167 15.69 10.95 0.97
N VAL A 168 14.67 10.11 0.75
CA VAL A 168 14.73 8.69 1.12
C VAL A 168 15.73 7.96 0.24
N LEU A 169 15.74 8.18 -1.07
CA LEU A 169 16.71 7.54 -1.97
C LEU A 169 18.16 7.95 -1.65
N THR A 170 18.41 9.21 -1.31
CA THR A 170 19.73 9.65 -0.83
C THR A 170 20.12 8.93 0.46
N ARG A 171 19.19 8.73 1.40
CA ARG A 171 19.44 7.94 2.62
C ARG A 171 19.72 6.47 2.31
N VAL A 172 18.97 5.87 1.38
CA VAL A 172 19.20 4.49 0.93
C VAL A 172 20.58 4.34 0.29
N ALA A 173 21.01 5.32 -0.50
CA ALA A 173 22.34 5.33 -1.10
C ALA A 173 23.46 5.44 -0.04
N ARG A 174 23.24 6.23 1.02
CA ARG A 174 24.20 6.40 2.14
C ARG A 174 24.17 5.23 3.13
N ALA A 175 23.08 4.47 3.21
CA ALA A 175 22.91 3.36 4.14
C ALA A 175 22.39 2.11 3.41
N PRO A 176 23.28 1.23 2.93
CA PRO A 176 22.91 0.05 2.16
C PRO A 176 21.96 -0.91 2.90
N GLY A 177 22.04 -0.95 4.24
CA GLY A 177 21.14 -1.75 5.09
C GLY A 177 19.72 -1.20 5.23
N PHE A 178 19.43 0.02 4.74
CA PHE A 178 18.11 0.62 4.89
C PHE A 178 17.01 -0.22 4.23
N GLY A 179 15.98 -0.55 5.03
CA GLY A 179 14.82 -1.32 4.59
C GLY A 179 15.09 -2.81 4.37
N VAL A 180 16.30 -3.30 4.67
CA VAL A 180 16.64 -4.72 4.58
C VAL A 180 16.20 -5.42 5.86
N VAL A 181 15.46 -6.51 5.71
CA VAL A 181 15.04 -7.38 6.83
C VAL A 181 15.35 -8.81 6.43
N ALA A 182 15.97 -9.57 7.35
CA ALA A 182 16.27 -10.97 7.10
C ALA A 182 14.97 -11.78 6.90
N PRO A 183 14.91 -12.72 5.94
CA PRO A 183 13.70 -13.52 5.69
C PRO A 183 13.18 -14.25 6.92
N ARG A 184 14.08 -14.74 7.80
CA ARG A 184 13.71 -15.38 9.07
C ARG A 184 12.95 -14.43 9.99
N VAL A 185 13.41 -13.18 10.10
CA VAL A 185 12.77 -12.14 10.92
C VAL A 185 11.42 -11.75 10.31
N ALA A 186 11.34 -11.60 8.99
CA ALA A 186 10.09 -11.33 8.29
C ALA A 186 9.05 -12.45 8.54
N ALA A 187 9.46 -13.73 8.40
CA ALA A 187 8.62 -14.88 8.68
C ALA A 187 8.14 -14.93 10.15
N GLN A 188 9.01 -14.62 11.11
CA GLN A 188 8.64 -14.52 12.53
C GLN A 188 7.61 -13.41 12.76
N ARG A 189 7.80 -12.22 12.18
CA ARG A 189 6.84 -11.11 12.27
C ARG A 189 5.48 -11.48 11.69
N VAL A 190 5.46 -12.17 10.55
CA VAL A 190 4.21 -12.65 9.94
C VAL A 190 3.52 -13.66 10.86
N ARG A 191 4.24 -14.64 11.41
CA ARG A 191 3.68 -15.63 12.36
C ARG A 191 3.11 -14.95 13.60
N ALA A 192 3.84 -13.99 14.18
CA ALA A 192 3.38 -13.23 15.34
C ALA A 192 2.09 -12.45 15.03
N ARG A 193 2.02 -11.76 13.89
CA ARG A 193 0.79 -11.07 13.45
C ARG A 193 -0.38 -12.04 13.25
N GLN A 194 -0.13 -13.20 12.65
CA GLN A 194 -1.15 -14.24 12.47
C GLN A 194 -1.66 -14.78 13.81
N GLN A 195 -0.78 -14.98 14.80
CA GLN A 195 -1.16 -15.41 16.14
C GLN A 195 -2.00 -14.34 16.86
N LEU A 196 -1.64 -13.05 16.75
CA LEU A 196 -2.42 -11.95 17.30
C LEU A 196 -3.81 -11.87 16.66
N LEU A 197 -3.90 -11.95 15.33
CA LEU A 197 -5.19 -11.92 14.62
C LEU A 197 -6.08 -13.14 14.93
N ARG A 198 -5.50 -14.28 15.29
CA ARG A 198 -6.26 -15.45 15.77
C ARG A 198 -6.80 -15.26 17.19
N ARG A 199 -6.17 -14.43 18.01
CA ARG A 199 -6.53 -14.19 19.41
C ARG A 199 -7.47 -13.01 19.62
N ILE A 200 -7.58 -12.10 18.65
CA ILE A 200 -8.49 -10.97 18.73
C ILE A 200 -9.87 -11.41 18.19
N PRO A 201 -10.91 -11.55 19.03
CA PRO A 201 -12.25 -11.79 18.55
C PRO A 201 -12.70 -10.59 17.71
N VAL A 202 -13.28 -10.86 16.53
CA VAL A 202 -13.71 -9.83 15.56
C VAL A 202 -14.64 -8.78 16.19
N SER A 203 -15.39 -9.18 17.22
CA SER A 203 -16.25 -8.29 18.03
C SER A 203 -15.48 -7.19 18.76
N ALA A 204 -14.25 -7.45 19.23
CA ALA A 204 -13.44 -6.46 19.94
C ALA A 204 -12.88 -5.37 19.01
N VAL A 205 -12.59 -5.70 17.74
CA VAL A 205 -12.09 -4.74 16.74
C VAL A 205 -13.19 -3.76 16.32
N SER A 206 -14.44 -4.21 16.27
CA SER A 206 -15.60 -3.35 15.99
C SER A 206 -15.91 -2.41 17.17
N ALA A 207 -15.77 -2.89 18.41
CA ALA A 207 -16.06 -2.11 19.61
C ALA A 207 -15.05 -0.95 19.85
N VAL A 208 -13.78 -1.15 19.53
CA VAL A 208 -12.73 -0.11 19.67
C VAL A 208 -12.98 1.08 18.72
N ARG A 209 -13.68 0.88 17.60
CA ARG A 209 -13.98 1.95 16.63
C ARG A 209 -15.26 2.74 16.94
N LEU A 210 -16.10 2.27 17.85
CA LEU A 210 -17.40 2.90 18.17
C LEU A 210 -17.37 3.73 19.45
N ARG A 211 -16.21 3.97 20.06
CA ARG A 211 -16.10 4.94 21.15
C ARG A 211 -15.80 6.32 20.54
N PRO A 212 -16.79 7.20 20.33
CA PRO A 212 -16.49 8.60 20.03
C PRO A 212 -15.64 9.13 21.19
N ALA A 213 -14.57 9.84 20.84
CA ALA A 213 -13.88 10.70 21.79
C ALA A 213 -14.92 11.70 22.30
N ARG A 214 -15.43 11.47 23.50
CA ARG A 214 -16.18 12.47 24.26
C ARG A 214 -15.15 13.47 24.79
N ALA A 215 -15.22 14.69 24.27
CA ALA A 215 -14.94 15.91 25.00
C ALA A 215 -16.01 16.91 24.53
#